data_AF-A0A952UAF5-F1
#
_entry.id   AF-A0A952UAF5-F1
#
_cell.length_a   1.000
_cell.length_b   1.000
_cell.length_c   1.000
_cell.angle_alpha   90.00
_cell.angle_beta   90.00
_cell.angle_gamma   90.00
#
_symmetry.space_group_name_H-M   'P 1'
#
loop_
_entity.id
_entity.type
_entity.pdbx_description
1 polymer ?
#
loop_
_entity_poly.entity_id
_entity_poly.type
_entity_poly.pdbx_seq_one_letter_code
_entity_poly.pdbx_strand_id
1 'polypeptide(L)'
;MTTEPPRDRAQRPLRVPWWLWIALLVLVAANTIEIVVTISTNAVLDSLPLPFSPAARVIFAGTWVTVLFIYGVALWLQRRWAFRWIVPVLNLYALTHVVWQILFFRSDFDRGRLPFQIVIAALLVLPLWVIAWQRGWLARSITITAE
;
A
#
# COMPACT_ATOMS: atom_id res chain seq x y z
N MET A 1 12.37 19.68 -46.67
CA MET A 1 11.23 18.91 -46.11
C MET A 1 11.64 18.50 -44.70
N THR A 2 11.35 19.36 -43.72
CA THR A 2 11.77 19.19 -42.32
C THR A 2 10.61 18.60 -41.53
N THR A 3 10.76 17.36 -41.09
CA THR A 3 9.84 16.68 -40.17
C THR A 3 10.07 17.25 -38.77
N GLU A 4 9.30 18.27 -38.37
CA GLU A 4 9.22 18.64 -36.96
C GLU A 4 8.68 17.42 -36.18
N PRO A 5 9.39 16.90 -35.17
CA PRO A 5 8.83 15.90 -34.28
C PRO A 5 7.63 16.52 -33.55
N PRO A 6 6.53 15.77 -33.32
CA PRO A 6 5.34 16.33 -32.71
C PRO A 6 5.65 16.89 -31.33
N ARG A 7 5.64 18.23 -31.23
CA ARG A 7 5.68 19.01 -30.00
C ARG A 7 4.53 18.61 -29.08
N ASP A 8 4.88 18.46 -27.81
CA ASP A 8 4.00 18.67 -26.67
C ASP A 8 2.68 17.90 -26.66
N ARG A 9 2.78 16.61 -26.29
CA ARG A 9 1.79 16.08 -25.34
C ARG A 9 1.95 16.89 -24.04
N ALA A 10 1.25 18.01 -23.98
CA ALA A 10 1.13 18.89 -22.83
C ALA A 10 1.09 18.02 -21.57
N GLN A 11 2.18 18.05 -20.81
CA GLN A 11 2.32 17.34 -19.56
C GLN A 11 1.36 18.02 -18.59
N ARG A 12 0.09 17.58 -18.59
CA ARG A 12 -0.88 18.05 -17.61
C ARG A 12 -0.23 17.85 -16.24
N PRO A 13 -0.15 18.89 -15.40
CA PRO A 13 0.49 18.77 -14.10
C PRO A 13 -0.19 17.62 -13.35
N LEU A 14 0.58 16.59 -13.03
CA LEU A 14 0.13 15.44 -12.24
C LEU A 14 -0.09 15.93 -10.81
N ARG A 15 -1.23 16.56 -10.56
CA ARG A 15 -1.63 16.96 -9.22
C ARG A 15 -1.94 15.69 -8.43
N VAL A 16 -1.13 15.43 -7.40
CA VAL A 16 -1.44 14.39 -6.42
C VAL A 16 -2.72 14.79 -5.71
N PRO A 17 -3.76 13.93 -5.68
CA PRO A 17 -4.93 14.24 -4.89
C PRO A 17 -4.56 14.24 -3.39
N TRP A 18 -4.99 15.27 -2.66
CA TRP A 18 -4.67 15.46 -1.23
C TRP A 18 -5.09 14.28 -0.34
N TRP A 19 -6.16 13.56 -0.70
CA TRP A 19 -6.61 12.39 0.05
C TRP A 19 -5.60 11.23 -0.01
N LEU A 20 -4.82 11.10 -1.09
CA LEU A 20 -3.80 10.06 -1.22
C LEU A 20 -2.65 10.31 -0.24
N TRP A 21 -2.31 11.58 -0.02
CA TRP A 21 -1.34 11.98 1.00
C TRP A 21 -1.77 11.59 2.40
N ILE A 22 -3.01 11.89 2.74
CA ILE A 22 -3.57 11.52 4.03
C ILE A 22 -3.59 10.00 4.19
N ALA A 23 -4.00 9.27 3.15
CA ALA A 23 -3.99 7.80 3.18
C ALA A 23 -2.58 7.26 3.46
N LEU A 24 -1.55 7.76 2.76
CA LEU A 24 -0.17 7.33 3.00
C LEU A 24 0.32 7.66 4.41
N LEU A 25 0.03 8.87 4.91
CA LEU A 25 0.41 9.26 6.27
C LEU A 25 -0.28 8.40 7.32
N VAL A 26 -1.58 8.13 7.16
CA VAL A 26 -2.34 7.25 8.05
C VAL A 26 -1.76 5.84 8.04
N LEU A 27 -1.43 5.29 6.87
CA LEU A 27 -0.82 3.96 6.78
C LEU A 27 0.56 3.93 7.44
N VAL A 28 1.41 4.92 7.20
CA VAL A 28 2.72 5.04 7.86
C VAL A 28 2.57 5.12 9.38
N ALA A 29 1.64 5.94 9.87
CA ALA A 29 1.35 6.07 11.29
C ALA A 29 0.85 4.74 11.89
N ALA A 30 -0.07 4.05 11.21
CA ALA A 30 -0.61 2.77 11.65
C ALA A 30 0.49 1.70 11.80
N ASN A 31 1.37 1.55 10.79
CA ASN A 31 2.48 0.60 10.87
C ASN A 31 3.51 1.01 11.94
N THR A 32 3.71 2.31 12.17
CA THR A 32 4.60 2.80 13.23
C THR A 32 4.05 2.48 14.61
N ILE A 33 2.75 2.69 14.82
CA ILE A 33 2.05 2.30 16.05
C ILE A 33 2.16 0.79 16.27
N GLU A 34 1.98 -0.02 15.22
CA GLU A 34 2.15 -1.48 15.30
C GLU A 34 3.56 -1.87 15.77
N ILE A 35 4.61 -1.23 15.24
CA ILE A 35 5.99 -1.44 15.68
C ILE A 35 6.14 -1.10 17.16
N VAL A 36 5.68 0.09 17.58
CA VAL A 36 5.80 0.56 18.97
C VAL A 36 5.07 -0.38 19.93
N VAL A 37 3.85 -0.78 19.59
CA VAL A 37 3.06 -1.72 20.40
C VAL A 37 3.73 -3.08 20.47
N THR A 38 4.28 -3.58 19.36
CA THR A 38 4.97 -4.88 19.34
C THR A 38 6.22 -4.85 20.21
N ILE A 39 7.02 -3.78 20.14
CA ILE A 39 8.21 -3.62 20.97
C ILE A 39 7.84 -3.49 22.45
N SER A 40 6.83 -2.68 22.79
CA SER A 40 6.43 -2.46 24.19
C SER A 40 5.80 -3.69 24.83
N THR A 41 5.21 -4.59 24.03
CA THR A 41 4.61 -5.85 24.49
C THR A 41 5.50 -7.07 24.27
N ASN A 42 6.75 -6.88 23.82
CA ASN A 42 7.63 -7.97 23.40
C ASN A 42 7.84 -9.03 24.49
N ALA A 43 8.06 -8.60 25.74
CA ALA A 43 8.26 -9.53 26.87
C ALA A 43 7.05 -10.43 27.14
N VAL A 44 5.83 -9.93 26.89
CA VAL A 44 4.60 -10.71 27.01
C VAL A 44 4.46 -11.66 25.81
N LEU A 45 4.77 -11.18 24.61
CA LEU A 45 4.69 -11.98 23.38
C LEU A 45 5.70 -13.14 23.35
N ASP A 46 6.91 -12.93 23.87
CA ASP A 46 7.96 -13.96 23.95
C ASP A 46 7.57 -15.13 24.88
N SER A 47 6.64 -14.91 25.81
CA SER A 47 6.13 -15.96 26.71
C SER A 47 5.02 -16.82 26.09
N LEU A 48 4.41 -16.36 25.00
CA LEU A 48 3.34 -17.06 24.32
C LEU A 48 3.93 -17.99 23.24
N PRO A 49 3.41 -19.22 23.07
CA PRO A 49 3.83 -20.13 22.00
C PRO A 49 3.24 -19.66 20.65
N LEU A 50 3.65 -18.47 20.21
CA LEU A 50 3.20 -17.89 18.95
C LEU A 50 3.97 -18.54 17.80
N PRO A 51 3.30 -18.80 16.66
CA PRO A 51 3.94 -19.38 15.48
C PRO A 51 4.96 -18.43 14.81
N PHE A 52 5.05 -17.17 15.25
CA PHE A 52 5.93 -16.15 14.67
C PHE A 52 6.59 -15.30 15.74
N SER A 53 7.86 -14.99 15.52
CA SER A 53 8.64 -14.09 16.38
C SER A 53 8.11 -12.64 16.30
N PRO A 54 8.04 -11.91 17.42
CA PRO A 54 7.76 -10.46 17.41
C PRO A 54 8.72 -9.66 16.52
N ALA A 55 9.97 -10.11 16.38
CA ALA A 55 10.93 -9.48 15.48
C ALA A 55 10.46 -9.53 14.02
N ALA A 56 9.83 -10.63 13.59
CA ALA A 56 9.29 -10.74 12.23
C ALA A 56 8.16 -9.73 11.98
N ARG A 57 7.30 -9.47 12.99
CA ARG A 57 6.29 -8.40 12.92
C ARG A 57 6.90 -7.02 12.77
N VAL A 58 7.91 -6.70 13.59
CA VAL A 58 8.59 -5.40 13.51
C VAL A 58 9.26 -5.20 12.16
N ILE A 59 9.95 -6.22 11.63
CA ILE A 59 10.59 -6.17 10.31
C ILE A 59 9.54 -5.98 9.20
N PHE A 60 8.42 -6.71 9.26
CA PHE A 60 7.35 -6.61 8.28
C PHE A 60 6.74 -5.20 8.26
N ALA A 61 6.32 -4.69 9.41
CA ALA A 61 5.77 -3.34 9.53
C ALA A 61 6.81 -2.27 9.13
N GLY A 62 8.07 -2.43 9.55
CA GLY A 62 9.17 -1.51 9.21
C GLY A 62 9.47 -1.45 7.72
N THR A 63 9.36 -2.59 7.03
CA THR A 63 9.47 -2.67 5.56
C THR A 63 8.39 -1.81 4.90
N TRP A 64 7.14 -1.93 5.35
CA TRP A 64 6.03 -1.16 4.80
C TRP A 64 6.09 0.33 5.14
N VAL A 65 6.50 0.72 6.36
CA VAL A 65 6.79 2.13 6.70
C VAL A 65 7.78 2.72 5.70
N THR A 66 8.87 2.01 5.44
CA THR A 66 9.93 2.48 4.53
C THR A 66 9.41 2.62 3.10
N VAL A 67 8.73 1.59 2.58
CA VAL A 67 8.16 1.61 1.22
C VAL A 67 7.16 2.76 1.08
N LEU A 68 6.19 2.87 1.99
CA LEU A 68 5.16 3.91 1.93
C LEU A 68 5.76 5.31 2.05
N PHE A 69 6.77 5.49 2.92
CA PHE A 69 7.47 6.76 3.07
C PHE A 69 8.22 7.15 1.79
N ILE A 70 8.94 6.21 1.16
CA ILE A 70 9.61 6.44 -0.14
C ILE A 70 8.59 6.87 -1.20
N TYR A 71 7.44 6.20 -1.28
CA TYR A 71 6.39 6.57 -2.22
C TYR A 71 5.77 7.92 -1.92
N GLY A 72 5.57 8.26 -0.64
CA GLY A 72 5.18 9.60 -0.20
C GLY A 72 6.17 10.64 -0.73
N VAL A 73 7.44 10.55 -0.33
CA VAL A 73 8.49 11.48 -0.78
C VAL A 73 8.56 11.55 -2.32
N ALA A 74 8.46 10.42 -3.02
CA ALA A 74 8.49 10.41 -4.48
C ALA A 74 7.27 11.11 -5.11
N LEU A 75 6.08 11.00 -4.52
CA LEU A 75 4.89 11.75 -4.92
C LEU A 75 5.02 13.25 -4.61
N TRP A 76 5.70 13.63 -3.52
CA TRP A 76 5.99 15.04 -3.19
C TRP A 76 6.87 15.68 -4.25
N LEU A 77 7.89 14.92 -4.65
CA LEU A 77 8.80 15.28 -5.74
C LEU A 77 8.18 15.07 -7.14
N GLN A 78 6.88 14.77 -7.22
CA GLN A 78 6.11 14.59 -8.46
C GLN A 78 6.75 13.59 -9.44
N ARG A 79 7.42 12.55 -8.92
CA ARG A 79 8.10 11.54 -9.74
C ARG A 79 7.07 10.69 -10.48
N ARG A 80 7.15 10.65 -11.82
CA ARG A 80 6.20 9.90 -12.68
C ARG A 80 6.10 8.42 -12.35
N TRP A 81 7.21 7.79 -11.95
CA TRP A 81 7.22 6.38 -11.60
C TRP A 81 6.39 6.10 -10.34
N ALA A 82 6.39 7.01 -9.37
CA ALA A 82 5.61 6.85 -8.13
C ALA A 82 4.11 6.80 -8.43
N PHE A 83 3.64 7.68 -9.31
CA PHE A 83 2.23 7.66 -9.75
C PHE A 83 1.84 6.38 -10.48
N ARG A 84 2.76 5.77 -11.23
CA ARG A 84 2.50 4.52 -11.96
C ARG A 84 2.45 3.31 -11.02
N TRP A 85 3.30 3.29 -10.00
CA TRP A 85 3.46 2.14 -9.12
C TRP A 85 2.70 2.24 -7.80
N ILE A 86 2.13 3.40 -7.45
CA ILE A 86 1.43 3.55 -6.16
C ILE A 86 0.23 2.61 -6.02
N VAL A 87 -0.56 2.43 -7.09
CA VAL A 87 -1.72 1.55 -7.07
C VAL A 87 -1.34 0.07 -6.84
N PRO A 88 -0.43 -0.54 -7.62
CA PRO A 88 -0.03 -1.92 -7.36
C PRO A 88 0.64 -2.08 -6.00
N VAL A 89 1.39 -1.08 -5.52
CA VAL A 89 2.01 -1.12 -4.18
C VAL A 89 0.97 -1.09 -3.07
N LEU A 90 -0.06 -0.24 -3.17
CA LEU A 90 -1.15 -0.20 -2.19
C LEU A 90 -2.00 -1.48 -2.21
N ASN A 91 -2.19 -2.09 -3.39
CA ASN A 91 -2.84 -3.40 -3.49
C ASN A 91 -2.00 -4.50 -2.83
N LEU A 92 -0.69 -4.51 -3.08
CA LEU A 92 0.21 -5.46 -2.46
C LEU A 92 0.26 -5.26 -0.93
N TYR A 93 0.26 -4.01 -0.47
CA TYR A 93 0.15 -3.67 0.95
C TYR A 93 -1.12 -4.28 1.56
N ALA A 94 -2.29 -4.01 0.98
CA ALA A 94 -3.55 -4.54 1.50
C ALA A 94 -3.58 -6.08 1.48
N LEU A 95 -3.13 -6.71 0.40
CA LEU A 95 -3.10 -8.16 0.27
C LEU A 95 -2.18 -8.80 1.31
N THR A 96 -0.96 -8.28 1.46
CA THR A 96 0.00 -8.80 2.45
C THR A 96 -0.51 -8.60 3.87
N HIS A 97 -1.20 -7.49 4.16
CA HIS A 97 -1.81 -7.26 5.47
C HIS A 97 -2.93 -8.26 5.79
N VAL A 98 -3.79 -8.58 4.81
CA VAL A 98 -4.84 -9.60 4.96
C VAL A 98 -4.22 -10.99 5.19
N VAL A 99 -3.21 -11.36 4.38
CA VAL A 99 -2.49 -12.63 4.57
C VAL A 99 -1.86 -12.69 5.95
N TRP A 100 -1.21 -11.60 6.39
CA TRP A 100 -0.61 -11.49 7.71
C TRP A 100 -1.66 -11.69 8.81
N GLN A 101 -2.80 -11.00 8.73
CA GLN A 101 -3.89 -11.17 9.69
C GLN A 101 -4.42 -12.61 9.74
N ILE A 102 -4.56 -13.29 8.60
CA ILE A 102 -4.99 -14.69 8.55
C ILE A 102 -3.98 -15.60 9.27
N LEU A 103 -2.68 -15.35 9.08
CA LEU A 103 -1.63 -16.13 9.76
C LEU A 103 -1.64 -15.91 11.28
N PHE A 104 -1.88 -14.67 11.73
CA PHE A 104 -1.96 -14.35 13.16
C PHE A 104 -3.32 -14.66 13.80
N PHE A 105 -4.36 -14.95 13.02
CA PHE A 105 -5.67 -15.35 13.53
C PHE A 105 -5.66 -16.71 14.24
N ARG A 106 -4.69 -17.57 13.93
CA ARG A 106 -4.58 -18.89 14.57
C ARG A 106 -4.22 -18.84 16.05
N SER A 107 -3.77 -17.70 16.58
CA SER A 107 -3.68 -17.51 18.04
C SER A 107 -4.98 -16.87 18.53
N ASP A 108 -5.76 -17.61 19.32
CA ASP A 108 -7.15 -17.41 19.74
C ASP A 108 -7.55 -16.09 20.42
N PHE A 109 -6.77 -15.01 20.34
CA PHE A 109 -6.95 -13.83 21.18
C PHE A 109 -7.94 -12.77 20.69
N ASP A 110 -8.51 -12.84 19.47
CA ASP A 110 -9.44 -11.77 19.04
C ASP A 110 -10.37 -12.14 17.86
N ARG A 111 -11.16 -13.22 18.00
CA ARG A 111 -12.09 -13.68 16.95
C ARG A 111 -13.15 -12.65 16.51
N GLY A 112 -13.41 -11.60 17.30
CA GLY A 112 -14.46 -10.61 17.02
C GLY A 112 -14.07 -9.44 16.11
N ARG A 113 -12.77 -9.10 15.98
CA ARG A 113 -12.34 -7.84 15.32
C ARG A 113 -11.97 -7.99 13.84
N LEU A 114 -11.87 -9.21 13.35
CA LEU A 114 -11.33 -9.52 12.03
C LEU A 114 -12.24 -9.22 10.83
N PRO A 115 -13.55 -9.50 10.87
CA PRO A 115 -14.45 -9.11 9.78
C PRO A 115 -14.42 -7.60 9.57
N PHE A 116 -14.33 -6.83 10.66
CA PHE A 116 -14.29 -5.38 10.62
C PHE A 116 -13.01 -4.84 9.99
N GLN A 117 -11.84 -5.40 10.33
CA GLN A 117 -10.56 -5.00 9.73
C GLN A 117 -10.48 -5.36 8.23
N ILE A 118 -10.98 -6.54 7.84
CA ILE A 118 -11.05 -6.96 6.43
C ILE A 118 -11.99 -6.04 5.64
N VAL A 119 -13.16 -5.72 6.21
CA VAL A 119 -14.13 -4.81 5.58
C VAL A 119 -13.54 -3.42 5.41
N ILE A 120 -12.83 -2.88 6.42
CA ILE A 120 -12.15 -1.59 6.32
C ILE A 120 -11.04 -1.63 5.26
N ALA A 121 -10.23 -2.68 5.22
CA ALA A 121 -9.19 -2.83 4.20
C ALA A 121 -9.79 -2.88 2.79
N ALA A 122 -10.87 -3.63 2.59
CA ALA A 122 -11.60 -3.69 1.32
C ALA A 122 -12.20 -2.31 0.94
N LEU A 123 -12.77 -1.59 1.91
CA LEU A 123 -13.32 -0.24 1.73
C LEU A 123 -12.26 0.79 1.33
N LEU A 124 -11.02 0.66 1.83
CA LEU A 124 -9.91 1.56 1.47
C LEU A 124 -9.32 1.22 0.10
N VAL A 125 -9.39 -0.05 -0.33
CA VAL A 125 -8.85 -0.51 -1.62
C VAL A 125 -9.83 -0.28 -2.78
N LEU A 126 -11.14 -0.34 -2.53
CA LEU A 126 -12.19 -0.13 -3.53
C LEU A 126 -12.05 1.18 -4.33
N PRO A 127 -11.84 2.35 -3.71
CA PRO A 127 -11.67 3.62 -4.43
C PRO A 127 -10.44 3.64 -5.34
N LEU A 128 -9.35 2.97 -4.93
CA LEU A 128 -8.13 2.86 -5.74
C LEU A 128 -8.38 2.05 -7.02
N TRP A 129 -9.20 1.00 -6.93
CA TRP A 129 -9.64 0.21 -8.08
C TRP A 129 -10.56 0.99 -9.02
N VAL A 130 -11.48 1.78 -8.47
CA VAL A 130 -12.33 2.68 -9.28
C VAL A 130 -11.49 3.67 -10.08
N ILE A 131 -10.44 4.24 -9.48
CA ILE A 131 -9.54 5.17 -10.18
C ILE A 131 -8.66 4.45 -11.21
N ALA A 132 -8.16 3.25 -10.90
CA ALA A 132 -7.38 2.44 -11.84
C ALA A 132 -8.21 2.05 -13.08
N TRP A 133 -9.49 1.73 -12.86
CA TRP A 133 -10.47 1.46 -13.90
C TRP A 133 -10.78 2.71 -14.73
N GLN A 134 -11.10 3.83 -14.08
CA GLN A 134 -11.43 5.11 -14.74
C GLN A 134 -10.26 5.69 -15.54
N ARG A 135 -9.01 5.47 -15.12
CA ARG A 135 -7.81 5.92 -15.85
C ARG A 135 -7.42 5.02 -17.01
N GLY A 136 -8.19 3.95 -17.28
CA GLY A 136 -7.96 3.08 -18.44
C GLY A 136 -6.63 2.33 -18.39
N TRP A 137 -6.06 2.12 -17.21
CA TRP A 137 -4.77 1.40 -17.08
C TRP A 137 -4.87 -0.05 -17.56
N LEU A 138 -6.04 -0.66 -17.45
CA LEU A 138 -6.36 -1.99 -17.98
C LEU A 138 -6.54 -2.01 -19.51
N ALA A 139 -6.94 -0.89 -20.12
CA ALA A 139 -7.19 -0.82 -21.56
C ALA A 139 -5.90 -0.74 -22.39
N ARG A 140 -4.79 -0.29 -21.79
CA ARG A 140 -3.53 -0.03 -22.50
C ARG A 140 -2.60 -1.25 -22.60
N SER A 141 -2.94 -2.37 -21.94
CA SER A 141 -2.13 -3.61 -21.97
C SER A 141 -2.58 -4.63 -23.01
N ILE A 142 -3.74 -4.44 -23.66
CA ILE A 142 -4.27 -5.42 -24.64
C ILE A 142 -3.75 -5.14 -26.06
N THR A 143 -3.16 -3.97 -26.32
CA THR A 143 -2.80 -3.54 -27.68
C THR A 143 -1.35 -3.84 -28.12
N ILE A 144 -0.63 -4.75 -27.45
CA ILE A 144 0.80 -5.03 -27.77
C ILE A 144 1.05 -6.42 -28.41
N THR A 145 0.01 -7.20 -28.74
CA THR A 145 0.20 -8.54 -29.36
C THR A 145 -0.69 -8.76 -30.59
N ALA A 146 -0.63 -7.83 -31.54
CA ALA A 146 -1.19 -8.04 -32.87
C ALA A 146 -0.28 -7.42 -33.95
N GLU A 147 0.97 -7.87 -34.01
CA GLU A 147 1.83 -7.75 -35.21
C GLU A 147 2.60 -9.06 -35.38
#